data_AF-A0A0U5MG63-F1
#
_entry.id   AF-A0A0U5MG63-F1
#
_cell.length_a   1.000
_cell.length_b   1.000
_cell.length_c   1.000
_cell.angle_alpha   90.00
_cell.angle_beta   90.00
_cell.angle_gamma   90.00
#
_symmetry.space_group_name_H-M   'P 1'
#
loop_
_entity.id
_entity.type
_entity.pdbx_description
1 polymer ?
#
loop_
_entity_poly.entity_id
_entity_poly.type
_entity_poly.pdbx_seq_one_letter_code
_entity_poly.pdbx_strand_id
1 'polypeptide(L)'
;MPDFLGAEHDGMAEGADRQILFEGAVLALMDQILETGRRIDLAVAEYLKIFPIAPAEFHIRPDLIICVSDCQSLLRHAAGVDNDIRQILADTTRAWRGMKTADRLSTSGGVTRIQACIGNIRRAIASIT
;
A
#
# COMPACT_ATOMS: atom_id res chain seq x y z
N MET A 1 -17.68 21.41 32.57
CA MET A 1 -17.62 20.04 32.03
C MET A 1 -16.86 20.13 30.72
N PRO A 2 -15.70 19.46 30.57
CA PRO A 2 -14.89 19.60 29.36
C PRO A 2 -15.44 18.70 28.23
N ASP A 3 -15.38 19.24 27.02
CA ASP A 3 -15.79 18.65 25.75
C ASP A 3 -15.09 17.32 25.46
N PHE A 4 -15.87 16.26 25.29
CA PHE A 4 -15.40 14.90 24.98
C PHE A 4 -15.55 14.52 23.49
N LEU A 5 -15.95 15.48 22.63
CA LEU A 5 -16.35 15.21 21.24
C LEU A 5 -15.27 15.52 20.19
N GLY A 6 -14.08 15.98 20.59
CA GLY A 6 -13.00 16.37 19.66
C GLY A 6 -11.98 15.27 19.31
N ALA A 7 -11.87 14.22 20.12
CA ALA A 7 -10.74 13.28 20.01
C ALA A 7 -10.94 12.14 19.00
N GLU A 8 -12.18 11.83 18.61
CA GLU A 8 -12.47 10.69 17.72
C GLU A 8 -12.22 11.02 16.24
N HIS A 9 -12.27 12.30 15.84
CA HIS A 9 -12.08 12.72 14.46
C HIS A 9 -10.60 12.77 14.05
N ASP A 10 -9.72 13.22 14.95
CA ASP A 10 -8.28 13.34 14.67
C ASP A 10 -7.58 11.97 14.56
N GLY A 11 -7.99 10.99 15.36
CA GLY A 11 -7.42 9.63 15.30
C GLY A 11 -7.79 8.85 14.04
N MET A 12 -8.97 9.11 13.45
CA MET A 12 -9.39 8.45 12.20
C MET A 12 -8.63 8.98 10.98
N ALA A 13 -8.38 10.29 10.94
CA ALA A 13 -7.61 10.92 9.87
C ALA A 13 -6.15 10.44 9.88
N GLU A 14 -5.53 10.38 11.07
CA GLU A 14 -4.14 9.94 11.21
C GLU A 14 -3.93 8.47 10.79
N GLY A 15 -4.87 7.59 11.11
CA GLY A 15 -4.84 6.19 10.67
C GLY A 15 -4.99 6.03 9.15
N ALA A 16 -5.88 6.81 8.53
CA ALA A 16 -6.08 6.81 7.09
C ALA A 16 -4.84 7.34 6.34
N ASP A 17 -4.22 8.41 6.84
CA ASP A 17 -3.02 9.00 6.23
C ASP A 17 -1.83 8.04 6.29
N ARG A 18 -1.64 7.33 7.42
CA ARG A 18 -0.59 6.30 7.54
C ARG A 18 -0.81 5.12 6.61
N GLN A 19 -2.06 4.69 6.42
CA GLN A 19 -2.37 3.60 5.49
C GLN A 19 -2.09 4.02 4.04
N ILE A 20 -2.43 5.25 3.66
CA ILE A 20 -2.13 5.79 2.31
C ILE A 20 -0.63 5.86 2.07
N LEU A 21 0.15 6.33 3.05
CA LEU A 21 1.61 6.37 2.97
C LEU A 21 2.20 4.96 2.81
N PHE A 22 1.70 3.99 3.58
CA PHE A 22 2.13 2.61 3.49
C PHE A 22 1.83 2.00 2.11
N GLU A 23 0.62 2.15 1.61
CA GLU A 23 0.22 1.67 0.28
C GLU A 23 1.00 2.35 -0.84
N GLY A 24 1.23 3.67 -0.71
CA GLY A 24 2.08 4.42 -1.64
C GLY A 24 3.52 3.90 -1.68
N ALA A 25 4.07 3.54 -0.52
CA ALA A 25 5.38 2.91 -0.44
C ALA A 25 5.41 1.52 -1.09
N VAL A 26 4.36 0.71 -0.90
CA VAL A 26 4.24 -0.60 -1.58
C VAL A 26 4.25 -0.43 -3.11
N LEU A 27 3.50 0.53 -3.66
CA LEU A 27 3.50 0.81 -5.11
C LEU A 27 4.86 1.29 -5.62
N ALA A 28 5.51 2.21 -4.88
CA ALA A 28 6.85 2.70 -5.24
C ALA A 28 7.92 1.60 -5.18
N LEU A 29 7.86 0.75 -4.17
CA LEU A 29 8.76 -0.40 -4.02
C LEU A 29 8.58 -1.41 -5.15
N MET A 30 7.33 -1.70 -5.54
CA MET A 30 7.08 -2.59 -6.68
C MET A 30 7.68 -2.03 -7.97
N ASP A 31 7.55 -0.73 -8.22
CA ASP A 31 8.13 -0.07 -9.39
C ASP A 31 9.66 -0.20 -9.39
N GLN A 32 10.30 0.15 -8.28
CA GLN A 32 11.75 0.01 -8.09
C GLN A 32 12.22 -1.45 -8.28
N ILE A 33 11.47 -2.43 -7.76
CA ILE A 33 11.83 -3.85 -7.86
C ILE A 33 11.69 -4.35 -9.30
N LEU A 34 10.65 -3.94 -10.03
CA LEU A 34 10.48 -4.28 -11.44
C LEU A 34 11.56 -3.63 -12.32
N GLU A 35 11.97 -2.40 -11.99
CA GLU A 35 13.03 -1.70 -12.70
C GLU A 35 14.41 -2.33 -12.47
N THR A 36 14.72 -2.65 -11.21
CA THR A 36 16.10 -3.04 -10.81
C THR A 36 16.32 -4.54 -10.67
N GLY A 37 15.26 -5.35 -10.61
CA GLY A 37 15.34 -6.78 -10.31
C GLY A 37 15.81 -7.10 -8.89
N ARG A 38 15.83 -6.11 -7.98
CA ARG A 38 16.31 -6.28 -6.60
C ARG A 38 15.38 -7.16 -5.77
N ARG A 39 15.97 -7.82 -4.76
CA ARG A 39 15.24 -8.61 -3.77
C ARG A 39 14.37 -7.70 -2.89
N ILE A 40 13.13 -8.11 -2.63
CA ILE A 40 12.11 -7.31 -1.93
C ILE A 40 12.62 -6.79 -0.58
N ASP A 41 13.19 -7.65 0.27
CA ASP A 41 13.66 -7.29 1.61
C ASP A 41 14.79 -6.25 1.60
N LEU A 42 15.65 -6.26 0.58
CA LEU A 42 16.72 -5.28 0.39
C LEU A 42 16.15 -3.94 -0.07
N ALA A 43 15.24 -3.96 -1.06
CA ALA A 43 14.55 -2.76 -1.54
C ALA A 43 13.78 -2.08 -0.40
N VAL A 44 13.02 -2.84 0.40
CA VAL A 44 12.31 -2.32 1.58
C VAL A 44 13.28 -1.72 2.61
N ALA A 45 14.38 -2.42 2.90
CA ALA A 45 15.36 -1.93 3.88
C ALA A 45 16.03 -0.63 3.45
N GLU A 46 16.29 -0.44 2.16
CA GLU A 46 16.85 0.81 1.65
C GLU A 46 15.81 1.92 1.57
N TYR A 47 14.59 1.60 1.11
CA TYR A 47 13.50 2.56 1.05
C TYR A 47 13.24 3.18 2.43
N LEU A 48 13.15 2.35 3.48
CA LEU A 48 12.91 2.82 4.85
C LEU A 48 14.07 3.64 5.44
N LYS A 49 15.29 3.56 4.89
CA LYS A 49 16.40 4.47 5.28
C LYS A 49 16.19 5.88 4.73
N ILE A 50 15.52 6.01 3.58
CA ILE A 50 15.32 7.27 2.88
C ILE A 50 13.97 7.89 3.28
N PHE A 51 12.93 7.07 3.37
CA PHE A 51 11.56 7.45 3.69
C PHE A 51 11.06 6.66 4.91
N PRO A 52 11.34 7.13 6.13
CA PRO A 52 10.86 6.48 7.34
C PRO A 52 9.34 6.55 7.43
N ILE A 53 8.69 5.40 7.48
CA ILE A 53 7.24 5.29 7.73
C ILE A 53 7.07 4.76 9.14
N ALA A 54 6.40 5.53 10.00
CA ALA A 54 6.13 5.16 11.39
C ALA A 54 7.35 4.50 12.08
N PRO A 55 8.49 5.20 12.23
CA PRO A 55 9.76 4.60 12.66
C PRO A 55 9.73 3.96 14.06
N ALA A 56 8.71 4.26 14.86
CA ALA A 56 8.46 3.61 16.16
C ALA A 56 7.81 2.21 16.03
N GLU A 57 7.30 1.84 14.86
CA GLU A 57 6.59 0.58 14.62
C GLU A 57 7.52 -0.49 14.06
N PHE A 58 7.93 -1.43 14.93
CA PHE A 58 8.84 -2.52 14.55
C PHE A 58 8.29 -3.44 13.44
N HIS A 59 6.97 -3.46 13.26
CA HIS A 59 6.30 -4.30 12.27
C HIS A 59 6.24 -3.70 10.87
N ILE A 60 6.59 -2.42 10.68
CA ILE A 60 6.44 -1.76 9.38
C ILE A 60 7.27 -2.43 8.27
N ARG A 61 8.49 -2.87 8.60
CA ARG A 61 9.38 -3.55 7.65
C ARG A 61 8.83 -4.90 7.21
N PRO A 62 8.49 -5.86 8.12
CA PRO A 62 7.88 -7.11 7.68
C PRO A 62 6.53 -6.90 6.99
N ASP A 63 5.70 -5.95 7.44
CA ASP A 63 4.42 -5.64 6.77
C ASP A 63 4.63 -5.20 5.32
N LEU A 64 5.59 -4.31 5.05
CA LEU A 64 5.93 -3.88 3.69
C LEU A 64 6.40 -5.06 2.82
N ILE A 65 7.26 -5.93 3.35
CA ILE A 65 7.75 -7.11 2.62
C ILE A 65 6.59 -8.02 2.21
N ILE A 66 5.67 -8.29 3.15
CA ILE A 66 4.49 -9.12 2.89
C ILE A 66 3.60 -8.48 1.83
N CYS A 67 3.26 -7.20 1.99
CA CYS A 67 2.39 -6.49 1.04
C CYS A 67 3.00 -6.40 -0.35
N VAL A 68 4.29 -6.10 -0.48
CA VAL A 68 4.98 -6.05 -1.78
C VAL A 68 4.95 -7.43 -2.44
N SER A 69 5.25 -8.50 -1.69
CA SER A 69 5.24 -9.88 -2.21
C SER A 69 3.85 -10.28 -2.74
N ASP A 70 2.81 -10.02 -1.97
CA ASP A 70 1.44 -10.39 -2.34
C ASP A 70 0.92 -9.54 -3.49
N CYS A 71 1.19 -8.23 -3.48
CA CYS A 71 0.77 -7.32 -4.55
C CYS A 71 1.52 -7.58 -5.85
N GLN A 72 2.81 -7.95 -5.80
CA GLN A 72 3.56 -8.37 -6.97
C GLN A 72 2.94 -9.64 -7.59
N SER A 73 2.47 -10.58 -6.76
CA SER A 73 1.75 -11.77 -7.24
C SER A 73 0.42 -11.42 -7.89
N LEU A 74 -0.34 -10.47 -7.33
CA LEU A 74 -1.57 -9.95 -7.94
C LEU A 74 -1.32 -9.31 -9.31
N LEU A 75 -0.28 -8.48 -9.43
CA LEU A 75 0.09 -7.83 -10.69
C LEU A 75 0.49 -8.84 -11.76
N ARG A 76 1.28 -9.86 -11.41
CA ARG A 76 1.64 -10.95 -12.34
C ARG A 76 0.41 -11.69 -12.84
N HIS A 77 -0.54 -11.96 -11.95
CA HIS A 77 -1.79 -12.61 -12.34
C HIS A 77 -2.62 -11.74 -13.29
N ALA A 78 -2.73 -10.44 -13.00
CA ALA A 78 -3.46 -9.50 -13.84
C ALA A 78 -2.80 -9.23 -15.20
N ALA A 79 -1.47 -9.23 -15.26
CA ALA A 79 -0.75 -9.08 -16.53
C ALA A 79 -0.97 -10.29 -17.47
N GLY A 80 -1.20 -11.49 -16.93
CA GLY A 80 -1.29 -12.69 -17.76
C GLY A 80 0.01 -12.96 -18.52
N VAL A 81 -0.08 -13.63 -19.67
CA VAL A 81 1.08 -14.04 -20.48
C VAL A 81 1.57 -12.91 -21.40
N ASP A 82 0.65 -12.05 -21.86
CA ASP A 82 0.91 -11.13 -22.98
C ASP A 82 1.04 -9.65 -22.58
N ASN A 83 0.67 -9.26 -21.35
CA ASN A 83 0.73 -7.85 -20.94
C ASN A 83 2.02 -7.50 -20.21
N ASP A 84 2.51 -6.28 -20.44
CA ASP A 84 3.64 -5.72 -19.70
C ASP A 84 3.23 -5.40 -18.25
N ILE A 85 3.82 -6.13 -17.30
CA ILE A 85 3.60 -5.92 -15.87
C ILE A 85 3.87 -4.48 -15.41
N ARG A 86 4.78 -3.75 -16.07
CA ARG A 86 5.06 -2.34 -15.75
C ARG A 86 3.89 -1.44 -16.13
N GLN A 87 3.26 -1.70 -17.28
CA GLN A 87 2.06 -0.98 -17.69
C GLN A 87 0.90 -1.22 -16.72
N ILE A 88 0.69 -2.48 -16.32
CA ILE A 88 -0.33 -2.85 -15.33
C ILE A 88 -0.06 -2.15 -13.98
N LEU A 89 1.19 -2.09 -13.52
CA LEU A 89 1.55 -1.38 -12.30
C LEU A 89 1.27 0.14 -12.43
N ALA A 90 1.60 0.76 -13.56
CA ALA A 90 1.36 2.18 -13.78
C ALA A 90 -0.14 2.51 -13.77
N ASP A 91 -0.96 1.70 -14.45
CA ASP A 91 -2.41 1.87 -14.47
C ASP A 91 -3.03 1.58 -13.09
N THR A 92 -2.55 0.55 -12.39
CA THR A 92 -2.96 0.24 -11.01
C THR A 92 -2.65 1.40 -10.08
N THR A 93 -1.47 2.00 -10.20
CA THR A 93 -1.06 3.16 -9.40
C THR A 93 -1.97 4.37 -9.66
N ARG A 94 -2.34 4.60 -10.93
CA ARG A 94 -3.27 5.68 -11.31
C ARG A 94 -4.66 5.43 -10.74
N ALA A 95 -5.18 4.21 -10.87
CA ALA A 95 -6.47 3.82 -10.33
C ALA A 95 -6.52 3.94 -8.80
N TRP A 96 -5.49 3.44 -8.11
CA TRP A 96 -5.35 3.56 -6.66
C TRP A 96 -5.36 5.03 -6.20
N ARG A 97 -4.61 5.92 -6.88
CA ARG A 97 -4.63 7.36 -6.58
C ARG A 97 -6.01 7.99 -6.76
N GLY A 98 -6.80 7.48 -7.72
CA GLY A 98 -8.16 7.94 -7.98
C GLY A 98 -9.23 7.40 -7.02
N MET A 99 -8.91 6.41 -6.17
CA MET A 99 -9.87 5.84 -5.22
C MET A 99 -10.28 6.88 -4.16
N LYS A 100 -11.59 7.07 -4.00
CA LYS A 100 -12.14 7.92 -2.93
C LYS A 100 -11.85 7.29 -1.57
N THR A 101 -11.61 8.12 -0.56
CA THR A 101 -11.33 7.66 0.80
C THR A 101 -12.41 6.71 1.34
N ALA A 102 -13.69 6.96 1.02
CA ALA A 102 -14.80 6.11 1.43
C ALA A 102 -14.77 4.69 0.83
N ASP A 103 -14.10 4.50 -0.31
CA ASP A 103 -14.01 3.21 -1.00
C ASP A 103 -12.79 2.39 -0.55
N ARG A 104 -11.89 3.00 0.24
CA ARG A 104 -10.67 2.36 0.74
C ARG A 104 -10.97 1.57 2.02
N LEU A 105 -10.43 0.37 2.09
CA LEU A 105 -10.35 -0.39 3.32
C LEU A 105 -9.42 0.35 4.29
N SER A 106 -9.90 0.57 5.52
CA SER A 106 -9.17 1.19 6.60
C SER A 106 -8.90 0.20 7.72
N THR A 107 -7.76 0.35 8.39
CA THR A 107 -7.40 -0.45 9.57
C THR A 107 -8.34 -0.20 10.75
N SER A 108 -9.04 0.93 10.76
CA SER A 108 -10.03 1.28 11.79
C SER A 108 -11.24 0.34 11.82
N GLY A 109 -11.46 -0.45 10.76
CA GLY A 109 -12.53 -1.45 10.66
C GLY A 109 -12.18 -2.83 11.20
N GLY A 110 -11.10 -3.00 11.98
CA GLY A 110 -10.64 -4.29 12.48
C GLY A 110 -9.86 -5.14 11.45
N VAL A 111 -9.54 -4.54 10.31
CA VAL A 111 -8.73 -5.13 9.24
C VAL A 111 -7.26 -4.81 9.51
N THR A 112 -6.35 -5.76 9.30
CA THR A 112 -4.91 -5.47 9.45
C THR A 112 -4.43 -4.54 8.34
N ARG A 113 -3.35 -3.79 8.58
CA ARG A 113 -2.68 -2.96 7.56
C ARG A 113 -2.40 -3.72 6.27
N ILE A 114 -1.95 -4.97 6.43
CA ILE A 114 -1.64 -5.86 5.31
C ILE A 114 -2.89 -6.18 4.50
N GLN A 115 -3.97 -6.58 5.18
CA GLN A 115 -5.25 -6.88 4.53
C GLN A 115 -5.84 -5.65 3.83
N ALA A 116 -5.76 -4.48 4.46
CA ALA A 116 -6.22 -3.22 3.87
C ALA A 116 -5.41 -2.88 2.61
N CYS A 117 -4.08 -2.96 2.67
CA CYS A 117 -3.19 -2.70 1.53
C CYS A 117 -3.47 -3.64 0.36
N ILE A 118 -3.49 -4.96 0.61
CA ILE A 118 -3.74 -5.96 -0.44
C ILE A 118 -5.14 -5.77 -1.03
N GLY A 119 -6.14 -5.52 -0.19
CA GLY A 119 -7.52 -5.32 -0.65
C GLY A 119 -7.68 -4.05 -1.49
N ASN A 120 -7.05 -2.94 -1.11
CA ASN A 120 -7.09 -1.69 -1.86
C ASN A 120 -6.35 -1.80 -3.20
N ILE A 121 -5.16 -2.41 -3.21
CA ILE A 121 -4.41 -2.64 -4.46
C ILE A 121 -5.17 -3.62 -5.37
N ARG A 122 -5.78 -4.68 -4.82
CA ARG A 122 -6.63 -5.60 -5.60
C ARG A 122 -7.81 -4.89 -6.24
N ARG A 123 -8.49 -3.99 -5.51
CA ARG A 123 -9.58 -3.17 -6.06
C ARG A 123 -9.10 -2.25 -7.18
N ALA A 124 -7.93 -1.63 -7.02
CA ALA A 124 -7.33 -0.81 -8.06
C ALA A 124 -7.02 -1.64 -9.33
N ILE A 125 -6.43 -2.82 -9.18
CA ILE A 125 -6.20 -3.76 -10.30
C ILE A 125 -7.52 -4.12 -10.99
N ALA A 126 -8.55 -4.48 -10.23
CA ALA A 126 -9.85 -4.87 -10.80
C ALA A 126 -10.58 -3.73 -11.52
N SER A 127 -10.17 -2.46 -11.35
CA SER A 127 -10.76 -1.31 -12.03
C SER A 127 -10.10 -0.97 -13.37
N ILE A 128 -8.96 -1.59 -13.68
CA ILE A 128 -8.21 -1.37 -14.93
C ILE A 128 -8.29 -2.56 -15.89
N THR A 129 -8.74 -3.72 -15.41
CA THR A 129 -9.03 -4.95 -16.17
C THR A 129 -10.50 -5.02 -16.52
#